data_AF-A0A6A7G5X5-F1
#
_entry.id   AF-A0A6A7G5X5-F1
#
_cell.length_a   1.000
_cell.length_b   1.000
_cell.length_c   1.000
_cell.angle_alpha   90.00
_cell.angle_beta   90.00
_cell.angle_gamma   90.00
#
_symmetry.space_group_name_H-M   'P 1'
#
loop_
_entity.id
_entity.type
_entity.pdbx_description
1 polymer ?
#
loop_
_entity_poly.entity_id
_entity_poly.type
_entity_poly.pdbx_seq_one_letter_code
_entity_poly.pdbx_strand_id
1 'polypeptide(L)'
;MFESPAMSSNMPASMMNLYENLCQRCGRTVYQVDRIGPLKDFTFYHSNCFKCAGCGSKLTLKTYCNNQNDQDDKEVYCLSHVPKIGPGHMDGDAVVIRSALNVPKSTNYTSDQIRVRTSLDGEMGVKSPHRQGSHSSSENGHNSSLSDYKYGRFDHTALHIAHALNATKLQKSYLRVLDKPIDSFLDVGVQKQMEMKHRLEEDDLYQRFAKTRQAEDQRLSVVIGEEWEAELAKITNRFEKDLANKKRSREDSKVLTVRHNREKEELEKNMTIKRDQTKEGMTRKMLEHERAATAALVERHSKEMMRLIQEKRLEALDAEDEVRLYPAQPPPPMPPPQAKTEIYLSPEEFAEVDQLAIQVAQEDQKTFTDLVRLLVGHCASDVEKARTIFRWITVKNLNSMSFDDTAHGDTPMALLRGIKYGTESYHVLFKRLCSYAGLHCVVIKGYSKSAGYQPGVCFEDNRFRNSWNAVYVAGAWRYVQCNWGARHLVNAKEVPKPGNKNKSDSLRAAEKRKKDNNLRYEYDDHYFLTDPKEFIYEFFPLQSDWQLLKTTISLKDFEELPFVRSLFFRYGLYFPDDNTKA
;
A
#
# COMPACT_ATOMS: atom_id res chain seq x y z
N MET A 1 -5.69 6.46 63.24
CA MET A 1 -4.99 5.18 63.02
C MET A 1 -5.50 4.61 61.71
N PHE A 2 -4.69 4.74 60.66
CA PHE A 2 -4.86 4.03 59.41
C PHE A 2 -3.99 2.79 59.49
N GLU A 3 -4.54 1.61 59.27
CA GLU A 3 -3.75 0.42 58.92
C GLU A 3 -4.42 -0.29 57.74
N SER A 4 -3.64 -0.43 56.67
CA SER A 4 -3.95 -1.13 55.43
C SER A 4 -3.69 -2.64 55.59
N PRO A 5 -4.42 -3.53 54.92
CA PRO A 5 -3.95 -4.89 54.67
C PRO A 5 -3.34 -5.02 53.25
N ALA A 6 -2.21 -5.72 53.26
CA ALA A 6 -1.31 -6.14 52.20
C ALA A 6 -1.92 -6.47 50.82
N MET A 7 -1.27 -5.93 49.76
CA MET A 7 -1.39 -6.46 48.40
C MET A 7 -0.46 -7.66 48.21
N SER A 8 -1.04 -8.81 47.90
CA SER A 8 -0.32 -9.98 47.38
C SER A 8 -0.07 -9.78 45.88
N SER A 9 1.20 -9.84 45.50
CA SER A 9 1.71 -9.76 44.15
C SER A 9 1.55 -11.09 43.43
N ASN A 10 0.80 -11.11 42.33
CA ASN A 10 1.06 -11.99 41.19
C ASN A 10 0.33 -11.46 39.94
N MET A 11 1.07 -10.69 39.12
CA MET A 11 0.70 -10.30 37.76
C MET A 11 1.80 -10.83 36.82
N PRO A 12 1.46 -11.47 35.68
CA PRO A 12 2.44 -12.06 34.79
C PRO A 12 3.27 -11.00 34.05
N ALA A 13 4.56 -11.29 33.86
CA ALA A 13 5.58 -10.40 33.31
C ALA A 13 5.48 -10.11 31.79
N SER A 14 4.29 -10.16 31.19
CA SER A 14 4.08 -9.97 29.74
C SER A 14 3.54 -8.59 29.33
N MET A 15 3.60 -7.60 30.20
CA MET A 15 3.20 -6.20 29.92
C MET A 15 4.28 -5.18 30.31
N MET A 16 5.53 -5.44 29.93
CA MET A 16 6.53 -4.37 29.91
C MET A 16 6.51 -3.69 28.54
N ASN A 17 5.75 -2.59 28.47
CA ASN A 17 5.76 -1.62 27.37
C ASN A 17 7.20 -1.21 27.04
N LEU A 18 7.68 -1.56 25.84
CA LEU A 18 8.97 -1.09 25.35
C LEU A 18 8.86 0.36 24.84
N TYR A 19 9.63 1.23 25.49
CA TYR A 19 9.95 2.63 25.16
C TYR A 19 8.94 3.72 25.56
N GLU A 20 8.65 3.82 26.86
CA GLU A 20 8.34 5.12 27.43
C GLU A 20 9.59 6.02 27.37
N ASN A 21 9.53 7.12 26.60
CA ASN A 21 10.62 8.10 26.52
C ASN A 21 10.68 8.93 27.82
N LEU A 22 11.18 8.34 28.90
CA LEU A 22 11.25 8.97 30.22
C LEU A 22 12.46 9.89 30.33
N CYS A 23 12.29 11.00 31.07
CA CYS A 23 13.39 11.91 31.38
C CYS A 23 14.30 11.25 32.41
N GLN A 24 15.59 11.14 32.10
CA GLN A 24 16.56 10.53 33.01
C GLN A 24 16.65 11.25 34.37
N ARG A 25 16.37 12.57 34.41
CA ARG A 25 16.50 13.36 35.64
C ARG A 25 15.25 13.42 36.52
N CYS A 26 14.06 13.46 35.91
CA CYS A 26 12.81 13.60 36.67
C CYS A 26 11.91 12.36 36.59
N GLY A 27 12.27 11.35 35.80
CA GLY A 27 11.52 10.12 35.63
C GLY A 27 10.15 10.28 34.96
N ARG A 28 9.81 11.47 34.44
CA ARG A 28 8.53 11.74 33.75
C ARG A 28 8.70 11.68 32.24
N THR A 29 7.62 11.36 31.53
CA THR A 29 7.59 11.26 30.06
C THR A 29 8.02 12.58 29.38
N VAL A 30 8.89 12.46 28.37
CA VAL A 30 9.42 13.56 27.56
C VAL A 30 8.77 13.56 26.19
N TYR A 31 7.87 14.52 25.97
CA TYR A 31 7.23 14.76 24.68
C TYR A 31 8.18 15.44 23.70
N GLN A 32 7.96 15.23 22.40
CA GLN A 32 8.89 15.59 21.33
C GLN A 32 9.24 17.09 21.26
N VAL A 33 8.33 17.97 21.69
CA VAL A 33 8.54 19.42 21.72
C VAL A 33 9.52 19.89 22.81
N ASP A 34 9.69 19.10 23.88
CA ASP A 34 10.53 19.43 25.03
C ASP A 34 11.75 18.48 25.14
N ARG A 35 11.94 17.64 24.12
CA ARG A 35 12.93 16.55 24.15
C ARG A 35 14.33 17.03 23.79
N ILE A 36 15.27 16.76 24.68
CA ILE A 36 16.71 16.84 24.43
C ILE A 36 17.30 15.43 24.50
N GLY A 37 17.79 14.93 23.37
CA GLY A 37 18.33 13.58 23.18
C GLY A 37 17.97 13.01 21.79
N PRO A 38 18.33 11.75 21.49
CA PRO A 38 18.99 10.80 22.38
C PRO A 38 20.45 11.18 22.66
N LEU A 39 20.88 10.98 23.90
CA LEU A 39 22.28 11.13 24.33
C LEU A 39 22.89 9.74 24.57
N LYS A 40 23.95 9.64 25.39
CA LYS A 40 24.55 8.37 25.80
C LYS A 40 23.47 7.41 26.34
N ASP A 41 23.52 6.16 25.89
CA ASP A 41 22.60 5.07 26.27
C ASP A 41 21.11 5.37 26.06
N PHE A 42 20.76 6.09 24.97
CA PHE A 42 19.39 6.47 24.62
C PHE A 42 18.67 7.28 25.70
N THR A 43 19.41 8.04 26.51
CA THR A 43 18.83 8.89 27.56
C THR A 43 18.21 10.16 26.96
N PHE A 44 17.08 10.57 27.55
CA PHE A 44 16.35 11.78 27.18
C PHE A 44 16.20 12.71 28.38
N TYR A 45 16.16 14.02 28.12
CA TYR A 45 15.93 15.05 29.13
C TYR A 45 14.88 16.04 28.63
N HIS A 46 14.06 16.59 29.53
CA HIS A 46 13.31 17.82 29.23
C HIS A 46 14.27 18.98 29.03
N SER A 47 13.88 20.00 28.26
CA SER A 47 14.72 21.20 28.06
C SER A 47 15.09 21.91 29.36
N ASN A 48 14.19 21.88 30.35
CA ASN A 48 14.44 22.45 31.67
C ASN A 48 15.20 21.51 32.62
N CYS A 49 15.21 20.21 32.33
CA CYS A 49 15.94 19.20 33.07
C CYS A 49 17.39 19.06 32.59
N PHE A 50 17.72 19.56 31.39
CA PHE A 50 19.05 19.47 30.80
C PHE A 50 20.04 20.51 31.37
N LYS A 51 20.62 20.19 32.52
CA LYS A 51 21.48 21.06 33.33
C LYS A 51 22.73 20.35 33.81
N CYS A 52 23.81 21.06 34.10
CA CYS A 52 25.00 20.45 34.71
C CYS A 52 24.66 19.87 36.09
N ALA A 53 25.01 18.61 36.35
CA ALA A 53 24.81 17.98 37.66
C ALA A 53 25.64 18.65 38.78
N GLY A 54 26.83 19.20 38.46
CA GLY A 54 27.69 19.86 39.43
C GLY A 54 27.30 21.30 39.79
N CYS A 55 26.77 22.08 38.84
CA CYS A 55 26.47 23.51 39.08
C CYS A 55 25.06 23.98 38.68
N GLY A 56 24.22 23.10 38.14
CA GLY A 56 22.84 23.42 37.78
C GLY A 56 22.66 24.34 36.55
N SER A 57 23.74 24.81 35.92
CA SER A 57 23.67 25.64 34.72
C SER A 57 22.99 24.91 33.57
N LYS A 58 22.09 25.60 32.84
CA LYS A 58 21.44 25.05 31.63
C LYS A 58 22.49 24.71 30.58
N LEU A 59 22.41 23.50 30.04
CA LEU A 59 23.33 23.01 29.01
C LEU A 59 22.62 23.00 27.65
N THR A 60 23.42 22.88 26.59
CA THR A 60 22.95 22.66 25.21
C THR A 60 23.71 21.48 24.64
N LEU A 61 23.24 20.91 23.52
CA LEU A 61 23.91 19.80 22.85
C LEU A 61 25.38 20.10 22.44
N LYS A 62 25.78 21.37 22.43
CA LYS A 62 27.17 21.78 22.14
C LYS A 62 28.03 21.97 23.39
N THR A 63 27.41 22.17 24.56
CA THR A 63 28.12 22.59 25.79
C THR A 63 28.12 21.53 26.88
N TYR A 64 27.41 20.42 26.67
CA TYR A 64 27.37 19.31 27.62
C TYR A 64 28.58 18.39 27.44
N CYS A 65 29.00 17.78 28.54
CA CYS A 65 30.00 16.73 28.61
C CYS A 65 29.41 15.57 29.41
N ASN A 66 29.74 14.34 29.02
CA ASN A 66 29.44 13.14 29.78
C ASN A 66 30.65 12.74 30.63
N ASN A 67 30.42 12.03 31.72
CA ASN A 67 31.50 11.40 32.47
C ASN A 67 32.10 10.27 31.61
N GLN A 68 33.40 10.37 31.31
CA GLN A 68 34.10 9.39 30.48
C GLN A 68 34.71 8.25 31.30
N ASN A 69 34.79 8.42 32.62
CA ASN A 69 35.49 7.49 33.51
C ASN A 69 34.54 6.45 34.11
N ASP A 70 33.25 6.77 34.16
CA ASP A 70 32.19 5.86 34.58
C ASP A 70 31.22 5.65 33.42
N GLN A 71 31.14 4.41 32.94
CA GLN A 71 30.25 4.07 31.84
C GLN A 71 28.78 4.06 32.28
N ASP A 72 28.49 3.88 33.57
CA ASP A 72 27.13 3.82 34.11
C ASP A 72 26.59 5.20 34.53
N ASP A 73 27.45 6.23 34.59
CA ASP A 73 27.03 7.60 34.83
C ASP A 73 26.34 8.20 33.60
N LYS A 74 25.03 8.36 33.72
CA LYS A 74 24.11 8.89 32.70
C LYS A 74 23.86 10.40 32.85
N GLU A 75 24.44 11.03 33.86
CA GLU A 75 24.28 12.46 34.12
C GLU A 75 25.09 13.33 33.13
N VAL A 76 24.68 14.60 33.03
CA VAL A 76 25.32 15.56 32.13
C VAL A 76 25.98 16.70 32.90
N TYR A 77 27.18 17.06 32.47
CA TYR A 77 28.07 18.02 33.13
C TYR A 77 28.47 19.13 32.15
N CYS A 78 29.00 20.25 32.66
CA CYS A 78 29.76 21.19 31.84
C CYS A 78 31.25 20.83 31.84
N LEU A 79 32.02 21.40 30.91
CA LEU A 79 33.47 21.20 30.76
C LEU A 79 34.30 21.35 32.05
N SER A 80 33.85 22.17 32.99
CA SER A 80 34.54 22.41 34.27
C SER A 80 34.18 21.40 35.36
N HIS A 81 33.00 20.76 35.29
CA HIS A 81 32.49 19.86 36.32
C HIS A 81 32.43 18.40 35.86
N VAL A 82 32.82 18.13 34.61
CA VAL A 82 32.99 16.75 34.14
C VAL A 82 34.14 16.09 34.93
N PRO A 83 33.93 14.91 35.54
CA PRO A 83 34.99 14.21 36.26
C PRO A 83 36.18 13.87 35.36
N LYS A 84 37.42 14.17 35.79
CA LYS A 84 38.67 13.88 35.06
C LYS A 84 39.61 13.04 35.92
N ILE A 85 40.30 12.07 35.31
CA ILE A 85 41.35 11.27 35.96
C ILE A 85 42.57 12.15 36.22
N GLY A 86 43.02 12.24 37.47
CA GLY A 86 44.33 12.81 37.81
C GLY A 86 45.48 11.87 37.40
N PRO A 87 46.72 12.36 37.27
CA PRO A 87 47.84 11.56 36.78
C PRO A 87 48.20 10.45 37.79
N GLY A 88 47.74 9.23 37.53
CA GLY A 88 48.09 8.03 38.29
C GLY A 88 49.33 7.35 37.72
N HIS A 89 50.30 7.09 38.60
CA HIS A 89 51.52 6.27 38.48
C HIS A 89 51.59 5.33 37.27
N MET A 90 52.62 5.50 36.43
CA MET A 90 52.96 4.59 35.32
C MET A 90 54.24 3.83 35.67
N ASP A 91 54.20 2.51 35.62
CA ASP A 91 55.39 1.66 35.76
C ASP A 91 56.17 1.57 34.44
N GLY A 92 57.45 1.96 34.51
CA GLY A 92 58.57 1.28 33.85
C GLY A 92 58.78 1.42 32.34
N ASP A 93 57.92 0.85 31.50
CA ASP A 93 58.43 0.23 30.26
C ASP A 93 57.73 0.65 28.95
N ALA A 94 57.16 1.85 28.86
CA ALA A 94 56.57 2.33 27.60
C ALA A 94 56.94 3.78 27.27
N VAL A 95 58.18 3.99 26.81
CA VAL A 95 58.63 5.24 26.18
C VAL A 95 58.95 4.98 24.71
N VAL A 96 57.98 5.16 23.81
CA VAL A 96 58.21 5.77 22.47
C VAL A 96 56.88 6.34 21.96
N ILE A 97 56.94 7.49 21.26
CA ILE A 97 55.87 8.14 20.47
C ILE A 97 54.97 9.15 21.22
N ARG A 98 55.59 10.18 21.82
CA ARG A 98 55.00 11.54 21.91
C ARG A 98 55.70 12.49 20.93
N SER A 99 55.46 12.32 19.64
CA SER A 99 55.82 13.29 18.59
C SER A 99 54.93 13.12 17.36
N ALA A 100 53.63 13.43 17.47
CA ALA A 100 52.75 13.47 16.29
C ALA A 100 51.43 14.25 16.47
N LEU A 101 51.32 15.18 17.44
CA LEU A 101 50.09 15.97 17.63
C LEU A 101 50.37 17.47 17.62
N ASN A 102 50.93 17.99 16.54
CA ASN A 102 50.90 19.41 16.21
C ASN A 102 51.16 19.66 14.71
N VAL A 103 50.12 19.55 13.87
CA VAL A 103 50.02 20.29 12.59
C VAL A 103 48.54 20.64 12.30
N PRO A 104 48.18 21.90 11.96
CA PRO A 104 46.78 22.31 11.69
C PRO A 104 46.34 22.02 10.24
N LYS A 105 45.02 21.90 10.03
CA LYS A 105 44.35 21.58 8.74
C LYS A 105 44.26 22.76 7.77
N SER A 106 44.47 22.51 6.47
CA SER A 106 44.02 23.40 5.38
C SER A 106 43.64 22.66 4.08
N THR A 107 42.36 22.76 3.72
CA THR A 107 41.68 22.96 2.42
C THR A 107 42.18 22.40 1.06
N ASN A 108 41.21 21.75 0.38
CA ASN A 108 40.74 21.85 -1.03
C ASN A 108 41.49 21.24 -2.27
N TYR A 109 40.63 20.68 -3.14
CA TYR A 109 40.67 20.47 -4.61
C TYR A 109 40.98 19.07 -5.21
N THR A 110 39.92 18.49 -5.81
CA THR A 110 39.73 17.83 -7.13
C THR A 110 40.61 16.69 -7.68
N SER A 111 39.90 15.80 -8.37
CA SER A 111 40.24 14.63 -9.19
C SER A 111 41.47 14.71 -10.10
N ASP A 112 42.19 13.59 -10.28
CA ASP A 112 42.20 12.83 -11.55
C ASP A 112 42.96 11.49 -11.47
N GLN A 113 42.38 10.51 -12.18
CA GLN A 113 42.88 9.32 -12.88
C GLN A 113 44.34 8.82 -12.66
N ILE A 114 44.53 7.49 -12.60
CA ILE A 114 45.04 6.65 -13.72
C ILE A 114 45.08 5.15 -13.32
N ARG A 115 44.64 4.34 -14.29
CA ARG A 115 44.70 2.87 -14.48
C ARG A 115 45.96 2.17 -13.95
N VAL A 116 45.86 0.87 -13.62
CA VAL A 116 46.56 -0.23 -14.34
C VAL A 116 45.85 -1.57 -14.11
N ARG A 117 45.78 -2.35 -15.19
CA ARG A 117 45.22 -3.69 -15.40
C ARG A 117 46.12 -4.81 -14.88
N THR A 118 45.47 -5.86 -14.37
CA THR A 118 45.73 -7.32 -14.50
C THR A 118 47.07 -7.83 -15.05
N SER A 119 47.64 -8.82 -14.35
CA SER A 119 48.16 -10.04 -15.00
C SER A 119 48.07 -11.26 -14.07
N LEU A 120 47.61 -12.37 -14.65
CA LEU A 120 47.56 -13.76 -14.18
C LEU A 120 49.00 -14.32 -13.98
N ASP A 121 49.33 -15.47 -13.40
CA ASP A 121 48.73 -16.81 -13.20
C ASP A 121 49.56 -17.56 -12.13
N GLY A 122 49.07 -18.70 -11.60
CA GLY A 122 49.95 -19.84 -11.35
C GLY A 122 49.87 -20.60 -10.00
N GLU A 123 49.18 -21.74 -10.07
CA GLU A 123 49.49 -23.04 -9.43
C GLU A 123 48.84 -23.52 -8.12
N MET A 124 48.51 -24.81 -8.22
CA MET A 124 47.69 -25.69 -7.39
C MET A 124 48.43 -26.28 -6.18
N GLY A 125 47.67 -26.72 -5.17
CA GLY A 125 48.18 -27.60 -4.13
C GLY A 125 47.12 -28.13 -3.16
N VAL A 126 46.45 -29.22 -3.55
CA VAL A 126 45.55 -30.02 -2.71
C VAL A 126 46.33 -30.73 -1.60
N LYS A 127 45.83 -30.71 -0.36
CA LYS A 127 45.90 -31.83 0.62
C LYS A 127 45.06 -31.55 1.88
N SER A 128 44.06 -32.41 2.10
CA SER A 128 43.45 -32.67 3.43
C SER A 128 44.36 -33.64 4.19
N PRO A 129 44.34 -33.68 5.55
CA PRO A 129 43.56 -34.75 6.17
C PRO A 129 42.96 -34.45 7.57
N HIS A 130 41.75 -35.00 7.77
CA HIS A 130 41.31 -35.89 8.85
C HIS A 130 41.25 -35.46 10.35
N ARG A 131 40.09 -35.84 10.92
CA ARG A 131 39.68 -35.85 12.33
C ARG A 131 40.33 -36.98 13.14
N GLN A 132 40.43 -36.78 14.45
CA GLN A 132 40.14 -37.68 15.61
C GLN A 132 40.76 -36.96 16.84
N GLY A 133 40.29 -37.03 18.09
CA GLY A 133 39.37 -37.89 18.83
C GLY A 133 39.60 -37.60 20.33
N SER A 134 38.64 -37.96 21.16
CA SER A 134 38.31 -37.58 22.54
C SER A 134 39.12 -38.17 23.72
N HIS A 135 38.78 -37.68 24.93
CA HIS A 135 39.04 -38.14 26.33
C HIS A 135 40.23 -37.45 27.05
N SER A 136 40.21 -37.13 28.36
CA SER A 136 39.24 -37.26 29.47
C SER A 136 39.66 -36.41 30.67
N SER A 137 38.70 -36.15 31.55
CA SER A 137 38.64 -35.53 32.89
C SER A 137 39.74 -35.82 33.92
N SER A 138 40.00 -34.84 34.81
CA SER A 138 40.12 -35.03 36.26
C SER A 138 39.93 -33.72 37.04
N GLU A 139 39.15 -33.82 38.11
CA GLU A 139 38.75 -32.79 39.06
C GLU A 139 39.82 -32.51 40.13
N ASN A 140 39.82 -31.29 40.69
CA ASN A 140 39.87 -31.09 42.15
C ASN A 140 39.50 -29.64 42.51
N GLY A 141 38.55 -29.50 43.43
CA GLY A 141 38.01 -28.22 43.87
C GLY A 141 38.63 -27.69 45.17
N HIS A 142 38.37 -26.41 45.45
CA HIS A 142 38.22 -25.89 46.80
C HIS A 142 37.26 -24.69 46.82
N ASN A 143 36.33 -24.74 47.78
CA ASN A 143 35.28 -23.78 48.11
C ASN A 143 35.80 -22.37 48.48
N SER A 144 35.07 -21.33 48.07
CA SER A 144 34.60 -20.31 49.02
C SER A 144 33.37 -19.58 48.48
N SER A 145 32.42 -19.37 49.40
CA SER A 145 31.11 -18.76 49.23
C SER A 145 31.20 -17.28 48.90
N LEU A 146 30.48 -16.81 47.88
CA LEU A 146 29.82 -15.49 47.84
C LEU A 146 28.85 -15.43 46.65
N SER A 147 27.60 -15.10 46.96
CA SER A 147 26.51 -14.79 46.05
C SER A 147 26.89 -13.67 45.09
N ASP A 148 26.80 -13.89 43.78
CA ASP A 148 26.86 -12.78 42.81
C ASP A 148 25.98 -13.05 41.59
N TYR A 149 24.79 -12.45 41.62
CA TYR A 149 23.89 -12.29 40.50
C TYR A 149 24.55 -11.37 39.45
N LYS A 150 24.99 -11.92 38.32
CA LYS A 150 25.59 -11.13 37.23
C LYS A 150 24.52 -10.60 36.27
N TYR A 151 24.16 -9.33 36.40
CA TYR A 151 23.65 -8.52 35.29
C TYR A 151 24.83 -7.89 34.51
N GLY A 152 24.69 -7.71 33.20
CA GLY A 152 25.42 -6.64 32.49
C GLY A 152 26.49 -6.99 31.45
N ARG A 153 26.56 -8.21 30.89
CA ARG A 153 27.23 -8.39 29.59
C ARG A 153 26.22 -8.20 28.46
N PHE A 154 26.21 -7.03 27.84
CA PHE A 154 25.56 -6.85 26.54
C PHE A 154 26.37 -7.61 25.50
N ASP A 155 25.91 -8.83 25.22
CA ASP A 155 26.48 -9.68 24.19
C ASP A 155 26.08 -9.09 22.83
N HIS A 156 27.05 -8.68 22.02
CA HIS A 156 26.85 -8.26 20.64
C HIS A 156 26.29 -9.42 19.80
N THR A 157 26.51 -10.67 20.23
CA THR A 157 25.79 -11.81 19.68
C THR A 157 24.30 -11.80 20.05
N ALA A 158 23.84 -11.16 21.13
CA ALA A 158 22.41 -11.08 21.48
C ALA A 158 21.57 -10.27 20.49
N LEU A 159 22.15 -9.27 19.82
CA LEU A 159 21.48 -8.50 18.76
C LEU A 159 21.42 -9.31 17.46
N HIS A 160 22.49 -10.04 17.14
CA HIS A 160 22.50 -11.04 16.07
C HIS A 160 21.58 -12.21 16.37
N ILE A 161 21.45 -12.63 17.63
CA ILE A 161 20.56 -13.69 18.10
C ILE A 161 19.12 -13.17 18.09
N ALA A 162 18.81 -11.92 18.42
CA ALA A 162 17.46 -11.38 18.28
C ALA A 162 17.03 -11.27 16.81
N HIS A 163 17.91 -10.77 15.93
CA HIS A 163 17.67 -10.76 14.49
C HIS A 163 17.57 -12.17 13.92
N ALA A 164 18.47 -13.08 14.31
CA ALA A 164 18.45 -14.47 13.89
C ALA A 164 17.27 -15.24 14.49
N LEU A 165 16.83 -14.96 15.72
CA LEU A 165 15.66 -15.57 16.35
C LEU A 165 14.37 -15.00 15.77
N ASN A 166 14.33 -13.73 15.38
CA ASN A 166 13.22 -13.13 14.65
C ASN A 166 13.16 -13.67 13.22
N ALA A 167 14.30 -13.80 12.53
CA ALA A 167 14.40 -14.47 11.24
C ALA A 167 14.03 -15.95 11.34
N THR A 168 14.48 -16.66 12.38
CA THR A 168 14.11 -18.06 12.64
C THR A 168 12.65 -18.17 13.07
N LYS A 169 12.09 -17.18 13.77
CA LYS A 169 10.66 -17.10 14.08
C LYS A 169 9.84 -16.88 12.83
N LEU A 170 10.22 -15.98 11.92
CA LEU A 170 9.59 -15.78 10.61
C LEU A 170 9.66 -17.05 9.75
N GLN A 171 10.82 -17.71 9.76
CA GLN A 171 11.05 -18.96 9.05
C GLN A 171 10.31 -20.16 9.69
N LYS A 172 9.89 -20.05 10.97
CA LYS A 172 9.06 -21.03 11.68
C LYS A 172 7.56 -20.66 11.68
N SER A 173 7.19 -19.39 11.60
CA SER A 173 5.81 -18.89 11.67
C SER A 173 5.09 -19.08 10.34
N TYR A 174 5.82 -18.95 9.24
CA TYR A 174 5.37 -19.36 7.92
C TYR A 174 6.34 -20.43 7.41
N LEU A 175 5.94 -21.70 7.54
CA LEU A 175 6.48 -22.75 6.67
C LEU A 175 6.15 -22.29 5.25
N ARG A 176 7.14 -21.72 4.54
CA ARG A 176 6.99 -21.35 3.13
C ARG A 176 6.30 -22.52 2.45
N VAL A 177 5.07 -22.30 2.00
CA VAL A 177 4.40 -23.28 1.15
C VAL A 177 5.25 -23.31 -0.11
N LEU A 178 6.18 -24.25 -0.15
CA LEU A 178 7.00 -24.56 -1.31
C LEU A 178 6.04 -25.15 -2.33
N ASP A 179 5.34 -24.26 -3.02
CA ASP A 179 4.52 -24.60 -4.15
C ASP A 179 5.46 -24.83 -5.33
N LYS A 180 5.29 -25.96 -6.03
CA LYS A 180 6.09 -26.21 -7.23
C LYS A 180 5.83 -25.06 -8.23
N PRO A 181 6.82 -24.61 -9.00
CA PRO A 181 6.61 -23.59 -10.02
C PRO A 181 5.45 -23.97 -10.95
N ILE A 182 4.64 -23.01 -11.38
CA ILE A 182 3.46 -23.29 -12.22
C ILE A 182 3.83 -24.03 -13.52
N ASP A 183 5.05 -23.79 -14.02
CA ASP A 183 5.62 -24.43 -15.20
C ASP A 183 5.91 -25.92 -15.01
N SER A 184 6.06 -26.39 -13.77
CA SER A 184 6.37 -27.80 -13.53
C SER A 184 5.15 -28.73 -13.64
N PHE A 185 3.93 -28.20 -13.51
CA PHE A 185 2.70 -29.00 -13.46
C PHE A 185 1.62 -28.56 -14.44
N LEU A 186 1.63 -27.31 -14.91
CA LEU A 186 0.65 -26.81 -15.86
C LEU A 186 1.33 -26.41 -17.16
N ASP A 187 1.05 -27.16 -18.23
CA ASP A 187 1.50 -26.82 -19.57
C ASP A 187 0.98 -25.43 -20.00
N VAL A 188 1.87 -24.64 -20.60
CA VAL A 188 1.57 -23.27 -21.05
C VAL A 188 0.52 -23.28 -22.17
N GLY A 189 0.56 -24.28 -23.05
CA GLY A 189 -0.41 -24.44 -24.14
C GLY A 189 -1.82 -24.70 -23.62
N VAL A 190 -1.97 -25.56 -22.62
CA VAL A 190 -3.26 -25.84 -21.96
C VAL A 190 -3.85 -24.58 -21.32
N GLN A 191 -3.04 -23.80 -20.58
CA GLN A 191 -3.51 -22.55 -19.99
C GLN A 191 -3.92 -21.52 -21.07
N LYS A 192 -3.15 -21.41 -22.16
CA LYS A 192 -3.47 -20.54 -23.30
C LYS A 192 -4.75 -20.93 -24.03
N GLN A 193 -5.05 -22.23 -24.14
CA GLN A 193 -6.31 -22.70 -24.73
C GLN A 193 -7.51 -22.25 -23.89
N MET A 194 -7.40 -22.32 -22.56
CA MET A 194 -8.45 -21.80 -21.67
C MET A 194 -8.60 -20.29 -21.79
N GLU A 195 -7.50 -19.55 -21.82
CA GLU A 195 -7.52 -18.10 -22.05
C GLU A 195 -8.17 -17.73 -23.40
N MET A 196 -7.87 -18.48 -24.47
CA MET A 196 -8.47 -18.24 -25.78
C MET A 196 -9.99 -18.49 -25.76
N LYS A 197 -10.45 -19.50 -25.03
CA LYS A 197 -11.89 -19.72 -24.83
C LYS A 197 -12.53 -18.55 -24.07
N HIS A 198 -11.90 -18.09 -22.99
CA HIS A 198 -12.37 -16.93 -22.23
C HIS A 198 -12.45 -15.67 -23.10
N ARG A 199 -11.44 -15.44 -23.93
CA ARG A 199 -11.41 -14.33 -24.90
C ARG A 199 -12.60 -14.35 -25.85
N LEU A 200 -12.91 -15.51 -26.45
CA LEU A 200 -14.07 -15.64 -27.35
C LEU A 200 -15.40 -15.30 -26.66
N GLU A 201 -15.53 -15.64 -25.38
CA GLU A 201 -16.71 -15.31 -24.58
C GLU A 201 -16.78 -13.81 -24.23
N GLU A 202 -15.64 -13.16 -23.95
CA GLU A 202 -15.54 -11.71 -23.74
C GLU A 202 -15.92 -10.95 -25.02
N ASP A 203 -15.38 -11.35 -26.17
CA ASP A 203 -15.69 -10.79 -27.49
C ASP A 203 -17.19 -10.86 -27.82
N ASP A 204 -17.82 -12.03 -27.63
CA ASP A 204 -19.25 -12.21 -27.85
C ASP A 204 -20.08 -11.31 -26.91
N LEU A 205 -19.67 -11.16 -25.64
CA LEU A 205 -20.34 -10.26 -24.71
C LEU A 205 -20.26 -8.80 -25.17
N TYR A 206 -19.08 -8.32 -25.56
CA TYR A 206 -18.89 -6.95 -26.06
C TYR A 206 -19.65 -6.69 -27.36
N GLN A 207 -19.71 -7.67 -28.26
CA GLN A 207 -20.53 -7.56 -29.47
C GLN A 207 -22.02 -7.44 -29.14
N ARG A 208 -22.52 -8.18 -28.13
CA ARG A 208 -23.91 -8.04 -27.65
C ARG A 208 -24.17 -6.68 -27.04
N PHE A 209 -23.23 -6.13 -26.26
CA PHE A 209 -23.33 -4.76 -25.75
C PHE A 209 -23.40 -3.72 -26.86
N ALA A 210 -22.52 -3.81 -27.87
CA ALA A 210 -22.54 -2.92 -29.02
C ALA A 210 -23.88 -2.97 -29.79
N LYS A 211 -24.39 -4.18 -30.06
CA LYS A 211 -25.69 -4.37 -30.71
C LYS A 211 -26.84 -3.81 -29.88
N THR A 212 -26.84 -4.05 -28.57
CA THR A 212 -27.87 -3.56 -27.65
C THR A 212 -27.87 -2.04 -27.58
N ARG A 213 -26.68 -1.41 -27.47
CA ARG A 213 -26.54 0.05 -27.49
C ARG A 213 -27.06 0.65 -28.79
N GLN A 214 -26.72 0.06 -29.94
CA GLN A 214 -27.19 0.54 -31.24
C GLN A 214 -28.71 0.40 -31.39
N ALA A 215 -29.28 -0.75 -30.99
CA ALA A 215 -30.72 -0.97 -31.05
C ALA A 215 -31.50 0.00 -30.16
N GLU A 216 -31.00 0.27 -28.95
CA GLU A 216 -31.66 1.18 -28.02
C GLU A 216 -31.51 2.65 -28.45
N ASP A 217 -30.35 3.07 -28.98
CA ASP A 217 -30.17 4.39 -29.59
C ASP A 217 -31.14 4.60 -30.77
N GLN A 218 -31.33 3.58 -31.62
CA GLN A 218 -32.30 3.61 -32.71
C GLN A 218 -33.74 3.71 -32.19
N ARG A 219 -34.11 2.89 -31.19
CA ARG A 219 -35.43 2.91 -30.56
C ARG A 219 -35.74 4.28 -29.97
N LEU A 220 -34.79 4.87 -29.25
CA LEU A 220 -34.91 6.21 -28.68
C LEU A 220 -35.09 7.28 -29.76
N SER A 221 -34.33 7.18 -30.86
CA SER A 221 -34.46 8.11 -31.98
C SER A 221 -35.84 8.05 -32.65
N VAL A 222 -36.41 6.84 -32.80
CA VAL A 222 -37.75 6.66 -33.37
C VAL A 222 -38.81 7.25 -32.43
N VAL A 223 -38.80 6.89 -31.15
CA VAL A 223 -39.79 7.36 -30.16
C VAL A 223 -39.78 8.89 -30.08
N ILE A 224 -38.60 9.52 -30.03
CA ILE A 224 -38.48 10.98 -29.97
C ILE A 224 -38.92 11.63 -31.28
N GLY A 225 -38.64 10.99 -32.43
CA GLY A 225 -39.12 11.45 -33.73
C GLY A 225 -40.64 11.45 -33.83
N GLU A 226 -41.29 10.37 -33.41
CA GLU A 226 -42.76 10.27 -33.39
C GLU A 226 -43.41 11.30 -32.46
N GLU A 227 -42.85 11.49 -31.26
CA GLU A 227 -43.31 12.53 -30.32
C GLU A 227 -43.13 13.94 -30.90
N TRP A 228 -42.00 14.20 -31.56
CA TRP A 228 -41.72 15.47 -32.23
C TRP A 228 -42.75 15.76 -33.31
N GLU A 229 -43.00 14.79 -34.20
CA GLU A 229 -43.96 14.92 -35.29
C GLU A 229 -45.38 15.16 -34.76
N ALA A 230 -45.78 14.43 -33.70
CA ALA A 230 -47.08 14.60 -33.07
C ALA A 230 -47.27 15.99 -32.45
N GLU A 231 -46.28 16.53 -31.74
CA GLU A 231 -46.36 17.87 -31.16
C GLU A 231 -46.28 18.98 -32.23
N LEU A 232 -45.44 18.80 -33.25
CA LEU A 232 -45.36 19.73 -34.37
C LEU A 232 -46.68 19.79 -35.15
N ALA A 233 -47.33 18.65 -35.35
CA ALA A 233 -48.65 18.57 -35.98
C ALA A 233 -49.71 19.29 -35.13
N LYS A 234 -49.68 19.19 -33.79
CA LYS A 234 -50.57 19.94 -32.90
C LYS A 234 -50.36 21.45 -33.02
N ILE A 235 -49.12 21.93 -33.03
CA ILE A 235 -48.79 23.35 -33.19
C ILE A 235 -49.29 23.86 -34.55
N THR A 236 -49.02 23.11 -35.62
CA THR A 236 -49.39 23.47 -37.00
C THR A 236 -50.91 23.50 -37.16
N ASN A 237 -51.62 22.48 -36.68
CA ASN A 237 -53.09 22.43 -36.71
C ASN A 237 -53.74 23.58 -35.92
N ARG A 238 -53.16 24.01 -34.79
CA ARG A 238 -53.64 25.18 -34.05
C ARG A 238 -53.47 26.46 -34.87
N PHE A 239 -52.31 26.62 -35.50
CA PHE A 239 -52.02 27.78 -36.34
C PHE A 239 -52.97 27.87 -37.55
N GLU A 240 -53.22 26.76 -38.25
CA GLU A 240 -54.14 26.71 -39.39
C GLU A 240 -55.58 27.06 -39.00
N LYS A 241 -56.07 26.51 -37.88
CA LYS A 241 -57.40 26.83 -37.35
C LYS A 241 -57.54 28.31 -36.99
N ASP A 242 -56.50 28.88 -36.37
CA ASP A 242 -56.46 30.29 -36.02
C ASP A 242 -56.42 31.19 -37.27
N LEU A 243 -55.74 30.77 -38.34
CA LEU A 243 -55.66 31.51 -39.60
C LEU A 243 -56.98 31.50 -40.40
N ALA A 244 -57.73 30.40 -40.34
CA ALA A 244 -58.99 30.22 -41.07
C ALA A 244 -60.17 31.08 -40.52
N ASN A 245 -59.98 31.79 -39.42
CA ASN A 245 -61.02 32.57 -38.77
C ASN A 245 -61.29 33.89 -39.52
N LYS A 246 -62.46 33.99 -40.18
CA LYS A 246 -62.82 35.03 -41.18
C LYS A 246 -62.89 36.49 -40.71
N LYS A 247 -62.57 36.81 -39.44
CA LYS A 247 -62.69 38.16 -38.84
C LYS A 247 -61.37 38.94 -38.67
N ARG A 248 -60.24 38.49 -39.25
CA ARG A 248 -58.90 39.00 -38.89
C ARG A 248 -58.29 40.03 -39.83
N SER A 249 -57.53 40.97 -39.24
CA SER A 249 -56.75 42.00 -39.92
C SER A 249 -55.39 41.48 -40.41
N ARG A 250 -54.76 42.18 -41.36
CA ARG A 250 -53.41 41.87 -41.88
C ARG A 250 -52.32 41.92 -40.79
N GLU A 251 -52.47 42.81 -39.81
CA GLU A 251 -51.57 42.87 -38.64
C GLU A 251 -51.72 41.62 -37.74
N ASP A 252 -52.94 41.13 -37.54
CA ASP A 252 -53.20 39.94 -36.69
C ASP A 252 -52.53 38.69 -37.27
N SER A 253 -52.57 38.52 -38.59
CA SER A 253 -51.91 37.40 -39.29
C SER A 253 -50.39 37.40 -39.12
N LYS A 254 -49.75 38.58 -39.09
CA LYS A 254 -48.30 38.69 -38.83
C LYS A 254 -47.97 38.25 -37.39
N VAL A 255 -48.74 38.69 -36.40
CA VAL A 255 -48.54 38.34 -34.99
C VAL A 255 -48.68 36.83 -34.76
N LEU A 256 -49.67 36.18 -35.40
CA LEU A 256 -49.84 34.73 -35.36
C LEU A 256 -48.66 33.97 -35.94
N THR A 257 -48.10 34.46 -37.05
CA THR A 257 -46.95 33.83 -37.71
C THR A 257 -45.71 33.88 -36.82
N VAL A 258 -45.46 35.03 -36.17
CA VAL A 258 -44.37 35.19 -35.20
C VAL A 258 -44.56 34.27 -34.00
N ARG A 259 -45.80 34.18 -33.47
CA ARG A 259 -46.12 33.27 -32.36
C ARG A 259 -45.89 31.80 -32.74
N HIS A 260 -46.34 31.38 -33.91
CA HIS A 260 -46.15 30.01 -34.40
C HIS A 260 -44.66 29.66 -34.57
N ASN A 261 -43.86 30.58 -35.12
CA ASN A 261 -42.41 30.38 -35.24
C ASN A 261 -41.75 30.25 -33.86
N ARG A 262 -42.15 31.09 -32.89
CA ARG A 262 -41.67 30.98 -31.51
C ARG A 262 -42.07 29.66 -30.84
N GLU A 263 -43.32 29.22 -31.01
CA GLU A 263 -43.78 27.92 -30.47
C GLU A 263 -43.01 26.74 -31.11
N LYS A 264 -42.65 26.83 -32.39
CA LYS A 264 -41.76 25.84 -33.05
C LYS A 264 -40.34 25.84 -32.49
N GLU A 265 -39.73 27.02 -32.29
CA GLU A 265 -38.40 27.13 -31.68
C GLU A 265 -38.38 26.63 -30.23
N GLU A 266 -39.44 26.89 -29.46
CA GLU A 266 -39.60 26.39 -28.10
C GLU A 266 -39.78 24.86 -28.08
N LEU A 267 -40.57 24.30 -29.01
CA LEU A 267 -40.68 22.85 -29.18
C LEU A 267 -39.31 22.22 -29.51
N GLU A 268 -38.55 22.82 -30.42
CA GLU A 268 -37.22 22.32 -30.79
C GLU A 268 -36.27 22.27 -29.60
N LYS A 269 -36.22 23.33 -28.80
CA LYS A 269 -35.41 23.37 -27.57
C LYS A 269 -35.86 22.31 -26.56
N ASN A 270 -37.16 22.21 -26.31
CA ASN A 270 -37.70 21.27 -25.33
C ASN A 270 -37.47 19.82 -25.73
N MET A 271 -37.65 19.48 -27.00
CA MET A 271 -37.41 18.13 -27.51
C MET A 271 -35.92 17.79 -27.53
N THR A 272 -35.04 18.75 -27.83
CA THR A 272 -33.59 18.54 -27.75
C THR A 272 -33.15 18.25 -26.32
N ILE A 273 -33.64 19.03 -25.34
CA ILE A 273 -33.36 18.80 -23.91
C ILE A 273 -33.89 17.43 -23.47
N LYS A 274 -35.14 17.10 -23.84
CA LYS A 274 -35.74 15.79 -23.50
C LYS A 274 -34.95 14.64 -24.09
N ARG A 275 -34.49 14.76 -25.34
CA ARG A 275 -33.64 13.76 -26.00
C ARG A 275 -32.35 13.56 -25.25
N ASP A 276 -31.64 14.63 -24.95
CA ASP A 276 -30.32 14.55 -24.33
C ASP A 276 -30.42 13.98 -22.90
N GLN A 277 -31.41 14.41 -22.11
CA GLN A 277 -31.68 13.86 -20.78
C GLN A 277 -32.08 12.38 -20.80
N THR A 278 -32.94 11.98 -21.76
CA THR A 278 -33.37 10.59 -21.89
C THR A 278 -32.21 9.71 -22.34
N LYS A 279 -31.41 10.19 -23.30
CA LYS A 279 -30.21 9.49 -23.78
C LYS A 279 -29.20 9.32 -22.66
N GLU A 280 -28.91 10.37 -21.89
CA GLU A 280 -28.00 10.30 -20.75
C GLU A 280 -28.48 9.29 -19.68
N GLY A 281 -29.77 9.32 -19.33
CA GLY A 281 -30.37 8.39 -18.38
C GLY A 281 -30.29 6.93 -18.85
N MET A 282 -30.55 6.69 -20.13
CA MET A 282 -30.46 5.39 -20.78
C MET A 282 -29.02 4.88 -20.85
N THR A 283 -28.07 5.69 -21.33
CA THR A 283 -26.65 5.35 -21.41
C THR A 283 -26.09 4.99 -20.03
N ARG A 284 -26.47 5.72 -18.98
CA ARG A 284 -26.06 5.42 -17.60
C ARG A 284 -26.56 4.05 -17.12
N LYS A 285 -27.83 3.71 -17.37
CA LYS A 285 -28.40 2.40 -17.00
C LYS A 285 -27.73 1.26 -17.78
N MET A 286 -27.47 1.46 -19.08
CA MET A 286 -26.77 0.48 -19.89
C MET A 286 -25.35 0.25 -19.36
N LEU A 287 -24.60 1.31 -19.08
CA LEU A 287 -23.23 1.20 -18.56
C LEU A 287 -23.18 0.43 -17.23
N GLU A 288 -24.16 0.63 -16.34
CA GLU A 288 -24.25 -0.13 -15.09
C GLU A 288 -24.50 -1.63 -15.35
N HIS A 289 -25.41 -1.95 -16.29
CA HIS A 289 -25.67 -3.33 -16.69
C HIS A 289 -24.46 -3.99 -17.35
N GLU A 290 -23.80 -3.30 -18.28
CA GLU A 290 -22.58 -3.77 -18.94
C GLU A 290 -21.48 -4.07 -17.90
N ARG A 291 -21.23 -3.15 -16.96
CA ARG A 291 -20.27 -3.36 -15.86
C ARG A 291 -20.61 -4.57 -14.99
N ALA A 292 -21.88 -4.77 -14.65
CA ALA A 292 -22.31 -5.91 -13.85
C ALA A 292 -22.12 -7.24 -14.60
N ALA A 293 -22.45 -7.27 -15.89
CA ALA A 293 -22.29 -8.44 -16.75
C ALA A 293 -20.81 -8.79 -17.00
N THR A 294 -19.97 -7.79 -17.28
CA THR A 294 -18.51 -7.98 -17.38
C THR A 294 -17.95 -8.53 -16.07
N ALA A 295 -18.30 -7.95 -14.92
CA ALA A 295 -17.82 -8.43 -13.62
C ALA A 295 -18.24 -9.89 -13.34
N ALA A 296 -19.46 -10.28 -13.69
CA ALA A 296 -19.93 -11.66 -13.56
C ALA A 296 -19.17 -12.63 -14.48
N LEU A 297 -18.84 -12.20 -15.70
CA LEU A 297 -18.03 -12.98 -16.63
C LEU A 297 -16.61 -13.20 -16.09
N VAL A 298 -15.95 -12.14 -15.59
CA VAL A 298 -14.61 -12.25 -14.99
C VAL A 298 -14.61 -13.19 -13.78
N GLU A 299 -15.64 -13.15 -12.94
CA GLU A 299 -15.77 -14.06 -11.80
C GLU A 299 -15.87 -15.53 -12.27
N ARG A 300 -16.62 -15.80 -13.34
CA ARG A 300 -16.73 -17.14 -13.93
C ARG A 300 -15.39 -17.61 -14.49
N HIS A 301 -14.74 -16.79 -15.32
CA HIS A 301 -13.43 -17.10 -15.91
C HIS A 301 -12.36 -17.34 -14.85
N SER A 302 -12.35 -16.54 -13.79
CA SER A 302 -11.45 -16.72 -12.64
C SER A 302 -11.63 -18.11 -12.00
N LYS A 303 -12.87 -18.56 -11.82
CA LYS A 303 -13.17 -19.88 -11.25
C LYS A 303 -12.76 -21.02 -12.18
N GLU A 304 -13.00 -20.89 -13.48
CA GLU A 304 -12.59 -21.90 -14.46
C GLU A 304 -11.06 -22.05 -14.51
N MET A 305 -10.34 -20.93 -14.52
CA MET A 305 -8.87 -20.91 -14.51
C MET A 305 -8.32 -21.52 -13.22
N MET A 306 -8.85 -21.13 -12.06
CA MET A 306 -8.46 -21.72 -10.77
C MET A 306 -8.72 -23.23 -10.72
N ARG A 307 -9.85 -23.69 -11.28
CA ARG A 307 -10.17 -25.12 -11.35
C ARG A 307 -9.16 -25.88 -12.22
N LEU A 308 -8.80 -25.34 -13.39
CA LEU A 308 -7.78 -25.92 -14.27
C LEU A 308 -6.44 -26.06 -13.56
N ILE A 309 -5.98 -24.99 -12.92
CA ILE A 309 -4.70 -24.97 -12.20
C ILE A 309 -4.71 -26.01 -11.08
N GLN A 310 -5.81 -26.08 -10.32
CA GLN A 310 -5.93 -27.02 -9.22
C GLN A 310 -5.99 -28.48 -9.70
N GLU A 311 -6.72 -28.78 -10.77
CA GLU A 311 -6.79 -30.10 -11.38
C GLU A 311 -5.40 -30.57 -11.82
N LYS A 312 -4.66 -29.72 -12.54
CA LYS A 312 -3.30 -30.03 -13.01
C LYS A 312 -2.28 -30.10 -11.88
N ARG A 313 -2.46 -29.30 -10.83
CA ARG A 313 -1.66 -29.41 -9.60
C ARG A 313 -1.89 -30.77 -8.93
N LEU A 314 -3.15 -31.21 -8.80
CA LEU A 314 -3.50 -32.48 -8.17
C LEU A 314 -2.96 -33.69 -8.95
N GLU A 315 -2.98 -33.64 -10.28
CA GLU A 315 -2.39 -34.67 -11.16
C GLU A 315 -0.87 -34.83 -10.98
N ALA A 316 -0.17 -33.76 -10.56
CA ALA A 316 1.28 -33.73 -10.41
C ALA A 316 1.78 -33.94 -8.96
N LEU A 317 0.89 -34.30 -8.03
CA LEU A 317 1.23 -34.54 -6.63
C LEU A 317 1.72 -35.97 -6.40
N ASP A 318 2.83 -36.09 -5.68
CA ASP A 318 3.31 -37.34 -5.11
C ASP A 318 2.75 -37.50 -3.68
N ALA A 319 2.68 -38.74 -3.16
CA ALA A 319 2.06 -39.06 -1.87
C ALA A 319 2.67 -38.35 -0.64
N GLU A 320 3.86 -37.75 -0.76
CA GLU A 320 4.55 -37.04 0.32
C GLU A 320 4.18 -35.53 0.42
N ASP A 321 3.49 -34.97 -0.58
CA ASP A 321 3.23 -33.52 -0.71
C ASP A 321 1.88 -33.03 -0.12
N GLU A 322 1.03 -33.93 0.42
CA GLU A 322 -0.35 -33.60 0.84
C GLU A 322 -0.48 -32.52 1.93
N VAL A 323 0.52 -32.38 2.81
CA VAL A 323 0.42 -31.57 4.04
C VAL A 323 0.58 -30.05 3.77
N ARG A 324 0.99 -29.62 2.58
CA ARG A 324 1.30 -28.21 2.26
C ARG A 324 0.50 -27.63 1.10
N LEU A 325 -0.68 -28.18 0.82
CA LEU A 325 -1.46 -27.77 -0.34
C LEU A 325 -2.17 -26.43 -0.16
N TYR A 326 -2.05 -25.58 -1.18
CA TYR A 326 -2.91 -24.41 -1.33
C TYR A 326 -4.38 -24.86 -1.48
N PRO A 327 -5.34 -24.21 -0.80
CA PRO A 327 -6.72 -24.72 -0.73
C PRO A 327 -7.40 -24.70 -2.10
N ALA A 328 -8.11 -25.78 -2.44
CA ALA A 328 -8.82 -25.90 -3.73
C ALA A 328 -10.01 -24.94 -3.85
N GLN A 329 -10.71 -24.67 -2.75
CA GLN A 329 -11.82 -23.73 -2.67
C GLN A 329 -11.41 -22.51 -1.84
N PRO A 330 -11.95 -21.32 -2.12
CA PRO A 330 -11.66 -20.12 -1.34
C PRO A 330 -12.13 -20.33 0.11
N PRO A 331 -11.23 -20.23 1.10
CA PRO A 331 -11.60 -20.36 2.51
C PRO A 331 -12.56 -19.24 2.96
N PRO A 332 -13.35 -19.45 4.03
CA PRO A 332 -14.20 -18.38 4.56
C PRO A 332 -13.37 -17.18 5.04
N PRO A 333 -13.91 -15.96 4.98
CA PRO A 333 -13.24 -14.78 5.53
C PRO A 333 -13.11 -14.93 7.05
N MET A 334 -11.86 -14.92 7.54
CA MET A 334 -11.54 -14.99 8.97
C MET A 334 -10.40 -14.03 9.28
N PRO A 335 -10.32 -13.52 10.52
CA PRO A 335 -9.19 -12.70 10.94
C PRO A 335 -7.85 -13.43 10.73
N PRO A 336 -6.84 -12.78 10.13
CA PRO A 336 -5.54 -13.39 9.92
C PRO A 336 -4.89 -13.69 11.29
N PRO A 337 -4.28 -14.87 11.47
CA PRO A 337 -3.68 -15.27 12.74
C PRO A 337 -2.36 -14.53 13.04
N GLN A 338 -1.72 -13.99 12.00
CA GLN A 338 -0.40 -13.36 12.05
C GLN A 338 -0.48 -11.94 11.52
N ALA A 339 0.29 -11.02 12.08
CA ALA A 339 0.45 -9.67 11.55
C ALA A 339 1.24 -9.67 10.23
N LYS A 340 1.17 -8.58 9.48
CA LYS A 340 1.96 -8.36 8.26
C LYS A 340 3.46 -8.47 8.53
N THR A 341 3.91 -7.91 9.65
CA THR A 341 5.31 -7.94 10.10
C THR A 341 5.81 -9.35 10.47
N GLU A 342 4.89 -10.31 10.65
CA GLU A 342 5.20 -11.72 10.86
C GLU A 342 5.24 -12.53 9.56
N ILE A 343 4.91 -11.92 8.42
CA ILE A 343 5.14 -12.49 7.08
C ILE A 343 6.50 -12.02 6.56
N TYR A 344 6.75 -10.71 6.62
CA TYR A 344 8.01 -10.09 6.20
C TYR A 344 8.28 -8.84 7.04
N LEU A 345 9.55 -8.56 7.34
CA LEU A 345 9.97 -7.39 8.13
C LEU A 345 10.12 -6.15 7.25
N SER A 346 10.61 -6.35 6.02
CA SER A 346 11.03 -5.25 5.16
C SER A 346 10.67 -5.52 3.70
N PRO A 347 10.15 -4.53 2.94
CA PRO A 347 9.87 -4.68 1.51
C PRO A 347 11.11 -5.08 0.68
N GLU A 348 12.32 -4.78 1.18
CA GLU A 348 13.61 -5.14 0.59
C GLU A 348 13.80 -6.65 0.45
N GLU A 349 13.09 -7.46 1.24
CA GLU A 349 13.08 -8.93 1.08
C GLU A 349 12.53 -9.36 -0.29
N PHE A 350 11.70 -8.50 -0.91
CA PHE A 350 11.14 -8.73 -2.24
C PHE A 350 11.94 -8.04 -3.35
N ALA A 351 13.15 -7.53 -3.10
CA ALA A 351 13.90 -6.76 -4.09
C ALA A 351 14.11 -7.49 -5.43
N GLU A 352 14.36 -8.80 -5.39
CA GLU A 352 14.56 -9.62 -6.60
C GLU A 352 13.27 -9.74 -7.42
N VAL A 353 12.16 -10.11 -6.78
CA VAL A 353 10.86 -10.25 -7.47
C VAL A 353 10.29 -8.90 -7.90
N ASP A 354 10.54 -7.84 -7.13
CA ASP A 354 10.15 -6.48 -7.50
C ASP A 354 10.93 -6.00 -8.73
N GLN A 355 12.22 -6.30 -8.82
CA GLN A 355 13.04 -5.97 -9.97
C GLN A 355 12.58 -6.73 -11.23
N LEU A 356 12.23 -8.01 -11.09
CA LEU A 356 11.62 -8.80 -12.17
C LEU A 356 10.32 -8.15 -12.64
N ALA A 357 9.42 -7.77 -11.72
CA ALA A 357 8.16 -7.11 -12.06
C ALA A 357 8.38 -5.79 -12.82
N ILE A 358 9.37 -5.00 -12.41
CA ILE A 358 9.75 -3.75 -13.08
C ILE A 358 10.27 -4.01 -14.49
N GLN A 359 11.11 -5.04 -14.68
CA GLN A 359 11.63 -5.40 -16.00
C GLN A 359 10.51 -5.87 -16.93
N VAL A 360 9.66 -6.80 -16.48
CA VAL A 360 8.52 -7.30 -17.26
C VAL A 360 7.54 -6.17 -17.59
N ALA A 361 7.40 -5.17 -16.72
CA ALA A 361 6.57 -4.00 -16.97
C ALA A 361 7.09 -3.07 -18.08
N GLN A 362 8.32 -3.23 -18.56
CA GLN A 362 8.84 -2.46 -19.70
C GLN A 362 8.38 -3.00 -21.06
N GLU A 363 7.92 -4.26 -21.10
CA GLU A 363 7.44 -4.91 -22.30
C GLU A 363 5.90 -5.02 -22.31
N ASP A 364 5.34 -5.18 -23.51
CA ASP A 364 3.92 -5.38 -23.73
C ASP A 364 3.62 -6.86 -24.00
N GLN A 365 2.99 -7.52 -23.03
CA GLN A 365 2.62 -8.92 -23.14
C GLN A 365 1.29 -9.09 -23.86
N LYS A 366 1.22 -10.08 -24.76
CA LYS A 366 0.05 -10.35 -25.61
C LYS A 366 -1.05 -11.15 -24.93
N THR A 367 -0.72 -11.91 -23.88
CA THR A 367 -1.66 -12.77 -23.17
C THR A 367 -1.45 -12.65 -21.66
N PHE A 368 -2.51 -12.89 -20.89
CA PHE A 368 -2.44 -12.98 -19.43
C PHE A 368 -1.57 -14.16 -19.01
N THR A 369 -1.64 -15.28 -19.73
CA THR A 369 -0.78 -16.44 -19.50
C THR A 369 0.69 -16.07 -19.62
N ASP A 370 1.12 -15.44 -20.72
CA ASP A 370 2.53 -15.06 -20.90
C ASP A 370 3.00 -14.10 -19.80
N LEU A 371 2.18 -13.10 -19.47
CA LEU A 371 2.49 -12.16 -18.40
C LEU A 371 2.67 -12.87 -17.06
N VAL A 372 1.69 -13.69 -16.66
CA VAL A 372 1.75 -14.35 -15.36
C VAL A 372 2.91 -15.33 -15.30
N ARG A 373 3.18 -16.10 -16.36
CA ARG A 373 4.32 -17.02 -16.42
C ARG A 373 5.65 -16.29 -16.22
N LEU A 374 5.83 -15.13 -16.85
CA LEU A 374 7.01 -14.28 -16.66
C LEU A 374 7.13 -13.74 -15.24
N LEU A 375 6.02 -13.38 -14.60
CA LEU A 375 6.03 -12.82 -13.24
C LEU A 375 6.22 -13.92 -12.16
N VAL A 376 5.51 -15.04 -12.28
CA VAL A 376 5.38 -16.02 -11.19
C VAL A 376 6.22 -17.27 -11.36
N GLY A 377 6.84 -17.48 -12.53
CA GLY A 377 7.60 -18.69 -12.84
C GLY A 377 8.75 -18.98 -11.86
N HIS A 378 9.36 -17.95 -11.28
CA HIS A 378 10.47 -18.06 -10.33
C HIS A 378 10.08 -17.79 -8.88
N CYS A 379 8.79 -17.57 -8.58
CA CYS A 379 8.34 -17.29 -7.21
C CYS A 379 8.28 -18.59 -6.38
N ALA A 380 8.87 -18.54 -5.18
CA ALA A 380 8.95 -19.66 -4.25
C ALA A 380 7.78 -19.75 -3.27
N SER A 381 6.94 -18.71 -3.18
CA SER A 381 5.78 -18.66 -2.28
C SER A 381 4.57 -17.95 -2.88
N ASP A 382 3.39 -18.20 -2.32
CA ASP A 382 2.15 -17.49 -2.66
C ASP A 382 2.24 -15.98 -2.41
N VAL A 383 2.94 -15.56 -1.34
CA VAL A 383 3.24 -14.17 -1.02
C VAL A 383 4.09 -13.52 -2.11
N GLU A 384 5.15 -14.17 -2.58
CA GLU A 384 5.97 -13.68 -3.70
C GLU A 384 5.14 -13.56 -4.98
N LYS A 385 4.30 -14.55 -5.30
CA LYS A 385 3.40 -14.48 -6.46
C LYS A 385 2.50 -13.25 -6.40
N ALA A 386 1.84 -13.03 -5.25
CA ALA A 386 0.99 -11.87 -5.03
C ALA A 386 1.79 -10.55 -5.09
N ARG A 387 3.01 -10.55 -4.56
CA ARG A 387 3.92 -9.40 -4.55
C ARG A 387 4.31 -8.99 -5.95
N THR A 388 4.76 -9.93 -6.79
CA THR A 388 5.20 -9.64 -8.15
C THR A 388 4.06 -9.07 -8.99
N ILE A 389 2.85 -9.62 -8.84
CA ILE A 389 1.63 -9.11 -9.50
C ILE A 389 1.32 -7.69 -9.01
N PHE A 390 1.30 -7.46 -7.69
CA PHE A 390 1.07 -6.14 -7.11
C PHE A 390 2.10 -5.11 -7.60
N ARG A 391 3.37 -5.49 -7.63
CA ARG A 391 4.46 -4.61 -8.07
C ARG A 391 4.34 -4.29 -9.56
N TRP A 392 4.06 -5.28 -10.40
CA TRP A 392 3.86 -5.05 -11.84
C TRP A 392 2.74 -4.04 -12.11
N ILE A 393 1.60 -4.16 -11.40
CA ILE A 393 0.50 -3.20 -11.54
C ILE A 393 0.91 -1.81 -11.04
N THR A 394 1.56 -1.70 -9.89
CA THR A 394 1.89 -0.39 -9.26
C THR A 394 2.99 0.38 -9.98
N VAL A 395 3.84 -0.30 -10.77
CA VAL A 395 4.87 0.35 -11.60
C VAL A 395 4.27 0.94 -12.88
N LYS A 396 3.16 0.40 -13.40
CA LYS A 396 2.50 0.88 -14.62
C LYS A 396 1.84 2.25 -14.35
N ASN A 397 2.52 3.30 -14.78
CA ASN A 397 2.03 4.66 -14.65
C ASN A 397 1.01 5.02 -15.75
N LEU A 398 -0.28 4.85 -15.44
CA LEU A 398 -1.37 5.17 -16.38
C LEU A 398 -1.42 6.64 -16.83
N ASN A 399 -0.88 7.57 -16.04
CA ASN A 399 -0.87 8.99 -16.40
C ASN A 399 0.17 9.28 -17.49
N SER A 400 1.27 8.53 -17.55
CA SER A 400 2.32 8.70 -18.57
C SER A 400 2.13 7.79 -19.78
N MET A 401 1.41 6.68 -19.66
CA MET A 401 1.21 5.72 -20.74
C MET A 401 0.27 6.28 -21.82
N SER A 402 0.66 6.18 -23.09
CA SER A 402 -0.22 6.36 -24.24
C SER A 402 -0.68 5.01 -24.78
N PHE A 403 -1.97 4.86 -25.04
CA PHE A 403 -2.52 3.64 -25.63
C PHE A 403 -3.01 3.98 -27.05
N ASP A 404 -2.68 3.12 -28.02
CA ASP A 404 -3.22 3.21 -29.38
C ASP A 404 -4.72 2.91 -29.37
N ASP A 405 -5.49 3.66 -30.15
CA ASP A 405 -6.94 3.50 -30.24
C ASP A 405 -7.35 2.18 -30.90
N THR A 406 -6.45 1.59 -31.69
CA THR A 406 -6.64 0.33 -32.42
C THR A 406 -6.36 -0.94 -31.60
N ALA A 407 -5.81 -0.78 -30.39
CA ALA A 407 -5.49 -1.92 -29.51
C ALA A 407 -6.77 -2.64 -29.07
N HIS A 408 -6.94 -3.87 -29.58
CA HIS A 408 -8.04 -4.78 -29.26
C HIS A 408 -8.08 -5.14 -27.76
N GLY A 409 -9.28 -5.46 -27.26
CA GLY A 409 -9.69 -5.48 -25.86
C GLY A 409 -9.02 -6.47 -24.91
N ASP A 410 -8.20 -7.41 -25.38
CA ASP A 410 -7.96 -8.65 -24.61
C ASP A 410 -6.49 -8.93 -24.28
N THR A 411 -5.71 -7.86 -24.13
CA THR A 411 -4.35 -7.91 -23.61
C THR A 411 -4.31 -7.30 -22.20
N PRO A 412 -3.33 -7.65 -21.36
CA PRO A 412 -3.06 -6.91 -20.13
C PRO A 412 -2.98 -5.38 -20.34
N MET A 413 -2.47 -4.94 -21.49
CA MET A 413 -2.40 -3.52 -21.87
C MET A 413 -3.77 -2.93 -22.18
N ALA A 414 -4.69 -3.70 -22.74
CA ALA A 414 -6.07 -3.26 -22.97
C ALA A 414 -6.84 -3.09 -21.65
N LEU A 415 -6.63 -3.95 -20.65
CA LEU A 415 -7.19 -3.71 -19.31
C LEU A 415 -6.59 -2.45 -18.66
N LEU A 416 -5.28 -2.22 -18.78
CA LEU A 416 -4.66 -0.98 -18.30
C LEU A 416 -5.22 0.26 -19.04
N ARG A 417 -5.46 0.17 -20.35
CA ARG A 417 -6.17 1.19 -21.14
C ARG A 417 -7.58 1.42 -20.57
N GLY A 418 -8.30 0.35 -20.28
CA GLY A 418 -9.62 0.41 -19.68
C GLY A 418 -9.63 1.09 -18.31
N ILE A 419 -8.61 0.85 -17.48
CA ILE A 419 -8.47 1.53 -16.17
C ILE A 419 -8.22 3.01 -16.37
N LYS A 420 -7.36 3.40 -17.33
CA LYS A 420 -7.11 4.82 -17.65
C LYS A 420 -8.37 5.57 -18.06
N TYR A 421 -9.25 4.92 -18.83
CA TYR A 421 -10.49 5.52 -19.33
C TYR A 421 -11.74 5.19 -18.50
N GLY A 422 -11.60 4.48 -17.38
CA GLY A 422 -12.68 4.22 -16.43
C GLY A 422 -13.70 3.14 -16.84
N THR A 423 -13.35 2.29 -17.79
CA THR A 423 -14.15 1.10 -18.16
C THR A 423 -13.77 -0.13 -17.33
N GLU A 424 -12.51 -0.20 -16.89
CA GLU A 424 -11.97 -1.27 -16.07
C GLU A 424 -11.43 -0.73 -14.75
N SER A 425 -11.05 -1.63 -13.84
CA SER A 425 -10.53 -1.24 -12.53
C SER A 425 -9.32 -2.06 -12.09
N TYR A 426 -8.47 -1.46 -11.27
CA TYR A 426 -7.29 -2.11 -10.70
C TYR A 426 -7.61 -3.42 -9.98
N HIS A 427 -8.75 -3.47 -9.27
CA HIS A 427 -9.12 -4.65 -8.48
C HIS A 427 -9.60 -5.82 -9.33
N VAL A 428 -10.20 -5.54 -10.50
CA VAL A 428 -10.55 -6.57 -11.50
C VAL A 428 -9.27 -7.13 -12.14
N LEU A 429 -8.33 -6.26 -12.53
CA LEU A 429 -7.04 -6.67 -13.09
C LEU A 429 -6.24 -7.54 -12.10
N PHE A 430 -6.11 -7.10 -10.85
CA PHE A 430 -5.39 -7.85 -9.82
C PHE A 430 -6.03 -9.23 -9.57
N LYS A 431 -7.37 -9.30 -9.47
CA LYS A 431 -8.09 -10.58 -9.34
C LYS A 431 -7.84 -11.50 -10.52
N ARG A 432 -7.92 -10.98 -11.76
CA ARG A 432 -7.67 -11.77 -12.98
C ARG A 432 -6.25 -12.34 -12.98
N LEU A 433 -5.23 -11.52 -12.70
CA LEU A 433 -3.85 -12.00 -12.62
C LEU A 433 -3.64 -13.03 -11.50
N CYS A 434 -4.27 -12.84 -10.34
CA CYS A 434 -4.25 -13.83 -9.26
C CYS A 434 -4.82 -15.18 -9.70
N SER A 435 -5.95 -15.20 -10.42
CA SER A 435 -6.54 -16.46 -10.90
C SER A 435 -5.64 -17.21 -11.87
N TYR A 436 -4.88 -16.51 -12.72
CA TYR A 436 -3.91 -17.12 -13.63
C TYR A 436 -2.66 -17.63 -12.89
N ALA A 437 -2.35 -17.04 -11.73
CA ALA A 437 -1.25 -17.46 -10.86
C ALA A 437 -1.64 -18.58 -9.88
N GLY A 438 -2.91 -19.00 -9.86
CA GLY A 438 -3.40 -20.01 -8.94
C GLY A 438 -3.67 -19.48 -7.53
N LEU A 439 -3.96 -18.18 -7.37
CA LEU A 439 -4.26 -17.53 -6.11
C LEU A 439 -5.75 -17.16 -6.01
N HIS A 440 -6.35 -17.49 -4.87
CA HIS A 440 -7.71 -17.06 -4.54
C HIS A 440 -7.69 -15.56 -4.23
N CYS A 441 -8.50 -14.83 -4.97
CA CYS A 441 -8.64 -13.38 -4.82
C CYS A 441 -10.11 -12.98 -4.97
N VAL A 442 -10.58 -12.14 -4.06
CA VAL A 442 -11.93 -11.60 -4.06
C VAL A 442 -11.90 -10.09 -4.24
N VAL A 443 -12.99 -9.53 -4.76
CA VAL A 443 -13.22 -8.08 -4.79
C VAL A 443 -14.20 -7.75 -3.66
N ILE A 444 -13.75 -6.93 -2.73
CA ILE A 444 -14.55 -6.44 -1.60
C ILE A 444 -15.11 -5.08 -1.99
N LYS A 445 -16.42 -4.89 -1.82
CA LYS A 445 -17.11 -3.61 -2.03
C LYS A 445 -17.37 -2.96 -0.68
N GLY A 446 -17.21 -1.64 -0.61
CA GLY A 446 -17.31 -0.92 0.64
C GLY A 446 -17.35 0.59 0.48
N TYR A 447 -17.04 1.27 1.58
CA TYR A 447 -16.79 2.70 1.64
C TYR A 447 -15.32 2.95 1.93
N SER A 448 -14.81 4.11 1.49
CA SER A 448 -13.46 4.52 1.86
C SER A 448 -13.36 6.02 2.13
N LYS A 449 -12.53 6.40 3.09
CA LYS A 449 -12.16 7.80 3.39
C LYS A 449 -11.18 8.31 2.33
N SER A 450 -11.69 8.49 1.12
CA SER A 450 -10.91 8.81 -0.08
C SER A 450 -10.76 10.33 -0.29
N ALA A 451 -10.24 10.74 -1.46
CA ALA A 451 -10.06 12.15 -1.78
C ALA A 451 -11.38 12.93 -1.69
N GLY A 452 -11.39 14.01 -0.90
CA GLY A 452 -12.59 14.82 -0.65
C GLY A 452 -13.38 14.42 0.60
N TYR A 453 -13.04 13.32 1.28
CA TYR A 453 -13.58 13.00 2.59
C TYR A 453 -13.10 14.04 3.63
N GLN A 454 -14.01 14.46 4.51
CA GLN A 454 -13.71 15.29 5.66
C GLN A 454 -14.19 14.55 6.92
N PRO A 455 -13.40 14.55 8.01
CA PRO A 455 -13.83 13.95 9.28
C PRO A 455 -15.22 14.47 9.71
N GLY A 456 -16.11 13.56 10.11
CA GLY A 456 -17.49 13.86 10.48
C GLY A 456 -18.51 13.78 9.33
N VAL A 457 -18.09 13.50 8.09
CA VAL A 457 -19.01 13.22 6.98
C VAL A 457 -19.53 11.78 7.06
N CYS A 458 -20.85 11.61 7.02
CA CYS A 458 -21.50 10.30 6.98
C CYS A 458 -21.56 9.70 5.56
N PHE A 459 -21.61 8.37 5.47
CA PHE A 459 -21.66 7.60 4.23
C PHE A 459 -23.10 7.28 3.79
N GLU A 460 -23.86 8.31 3.41
CA GLU A 460 -25.28 8.18 3.06
C GLU A 460 -25.53 7.79 1.60
N ASP A 461 -24.60 8.11 0.69
CA ASP A 461 -24.76 7.97 -0.75
C ASP A 461 -23.60 7.17 -1.40
N ASN A 462 -23.58 7.14 -2.74
CA ASN A 462 -22.55 6.42 -3.49
C ASN A 462 -21.23 7.19 -3.68
N ARG A 463 -21.07 8.38 -3.10
CA ARG A 463 -19.92 9.28 -3.35
C ARG A 463 -18.58 8.69 -2.94
N PHE A 464 -18.57 7.91 -1.87
CA PHE A 464 -17.37 7.29 -1.33
C PHE A 464 -17.34 5.76 -1.48
N ARG A 465 -18.18 5.23 -2.38
CA ARG A 465 -18.16 3.81 -2.75
C ARG A 465 -16.81 3.46 -3.35
N ASN A 466 -16.26 2.34 -2.92
CA ASN A 466 -14.98 1.88 -3.39
C ASN A 466 -14.90 0.35 -3.33
N SER A 467 -13.90 -0.19 -4.02
CA SER A 467 -13.59 -1.61 -4.02
C SER A 467 -12.09 -1.85 -3.93
N TRP A 468 -11.73 -2.94 -3.26
CA TRP A 468 -10.35 -3.42 -3.08
C TRP A 468 -10.32 -4.94 -3.15
N ASN A 469 -9.14 -5.53 -3.04
CA ASN A 469 -8.98 -6.98 -3.04
C ASN A 469 -8.66 -7.52 -1.66
N ALA A 470 -9.06 -8.77 -1.43
CA ALA A 470 -8.37 -9.63 -0.50
C ALA A 470 -7.85 -10.86 -1.25
N VAL A 471 -6.60 -11.20 -1.01
CA VAL A 471 -5.93 -12.38 -1.58
C VAL A 471 -5.61 -13.36 -0.46
N TYR A 472 -5.79 -14.65 -0.71
CA TYR A 472 -5.46 -15.68 0.26
C TYR A 472 -3.98 -16.07 0.10
N VAL A 473 -3.15 -15.62 1.03
CA VAL A 473 -1.71 -15.91 1.06
C VAL A 473 -1.24 -16.06 2.50
N ALA A 474 -0.15 -16.81 2.70
CA ALA A 474 0.36 -17.09 4.05
C ALA A 474 -0.74 -17.69 4.97
N GLY A 475 -1.60 -18.54 4.40
CA GLY A 475 -2.66 -19.24 5.14
C GLY A 475 -3.83 -18.37 5.62
N ALA A 476 -3.96 -17.12 5.15
CA ALA A 476 -5.08 -16.25 5.53
C ALA A 476 -5.45 -15.24 4.44
N TRP A 477 -6.64 -14.65 4.54
CA TRP A 477 -7.04 -13.53 3.70
C TRP A 477 -6.29 -12.25 4.09
N ARG A 478 -5.71 -11.58 3.09
CA ARG A 478 -4.90 -10.36 3.26
C ARG A 478 -5.35 -9.28 2.29
N TYR A 479 -5.45 -8.03 2.76
CA TYR A 479 -5.87 -6.93 1.90
C TYR A 479 -4.80 -6.52 0.91
N VAL A 480 -5.23 -6.19 -0.30
CA VAL A 480 -4.40 -5.58 -1.33
C VAL A 480 -5.19 -4.44 -1.98
N GLN A 481 -4.58 -3.26 -2.05
CA GLN A 481 -5.17 -2.11 -2.73
C GLN A 481 -4.21 -1.48 -3.74
N CYS A 482 -4.23 -2.01 -4.96
CA CYS A 482 -3.37 -1.57 -6.06
C CYS A 482 -3.53 -0.09 -6.41
N ASN A 483 -4.74 0.47 -6.36
CA ASN A 483 -4.94 1.88 -6.73
C ASN A 483 -4.28 2.84 -5.72
N TRP A 484 -4.27 2.50 -4.42
CA TRP A 484 -3.58 3.31 -3.40
C TRP A 484 -2.08 3.05 -3.41
N GLY A 485 -1.65 1.80 -3.59
CA GLY A 485 -0.22 1.47 -3.74
C GLY A 485 0.44 2.09 -4.98
N ALA A 486 -0.34 2.35 -6.03
CA ALA A 486 0.12 3.02 -7.26
C ALA A 486 -0.03 4.56 -7.22
N ARG A 487 -0.80 5.12 -6.28
CA ARG A 487 -1.12 6.56 -6.23
C ARG A 487 -0.12 7.33 -5.39
N HIS A 488 0.27 8.49 -5.92
CA HIS A 488 0.93 9.54 -5.16
C HIS A 488 0.03 10.07 -4.05
N LEU A 489 0.56 10.16 -2.83
CA LEU A 489 0.08 11.13 -1.86
C LEU A 489 0.37 12.54 -2.41
N VAL A 490 -0.62 13.10 -3.12
CA VAL A 490 -0.74 14.54 -3.27
C VAL A 490 -0.86 15.06 -1.84
N ASN A 491 0.17 15.76 -1.34
CA ASN A 491 -0.01 16.62 -0.17
C ASN A 491 -1.27 17.43 -0.43
N ALA A 492 -2.26 17.29 0.46
CA ALA A 492 -3.50 18.03 0.39
C ALA A 492 -3.13 19.49 0.16
N LYS A 493 -3.57 20.05 -0.97
CA LYS A 493 -3.41 21.47 -1.25
C LYS A 493 -3.83 22.21 0.00
N GLU A 494 -2.93 23.04 0.53
CA GLU A 494 -3.32 24.11 1.44
C GLU A 494 -4.56 24.78 0.87
N VAL A 495 -5.63 24.79 1.67
CA VAL A 495 -6.87 25.48 1.34
C VAL A 495 -6.48 26.92 0.99
N PRO A 496 -6.84 27.46 -0.20
CA PRO A 496 -6.48 28.82 -0.54
C PRO A 496 -7.05 29.77 0.52
N LYS A 497 -6.16 30.44 1.27
CA LYS A 497 -6.60 31.55 2.13
C LYS A 497 -7.27 32.60 1.24
N PRO A 498 -8.49 33.06 1.56
CA PRO A 498 -9.13 34.10 0.80
C PRO A 498 -8.43 35.43 1.12
N GLY A 499 -7.52 35.87 0.26
CA GLY A 499 -6.88 37.17 0.41
C GLY A 499 -5.76 37.44 -0.60
N ASN A 500 -5.95 38.50 -1.38
CA ASN A 500 -5.02 39.19 -2.29
C ASN A 500 -4.80 38.61 -3.71
N LYS A 501 -5.55 39.22 -4.63
CA LYS A 501 -5.39 39.16 -6.09
C LYS A 501 -4.30 40.13 -6.53
N ASN A 502 -3.13 39.64 -6.92
CA ASN A 502 -2.23 40.34 -7.85
C ASN A 502 -1.97 39.42 -9.06
N LYS A 503 -2.38 39.87 -10.26
CA LYS A 503 -2.47 39.07 -11.51
C LYS A 503 -1.11 38.79 -12.20
N SER A 504 -0.02 39.37 -11.75
CA SER A 504 1.30 39.27 -12.42
C SER A 504 2.22 38.19 -11.84
N ASP A 505 2.09 37.84 -10.56
CA ASP A 505 2.93 36.81 -9.92
C ASP A 505 2.39 35.38 -10.10
N SER A 506 1.13 35.25 -10.56
CA SER A 506 0.47 33.96 -10.79
C SER A 506 1.11 33.12 -11.91
N LEU A 507 1.69 33.75 -12.94
CA LEU A 507 2.32 33.02 -14.05
C LEU A 507 3.71 32.50 -13.68
N ARG A 508 4.56 33.34 -13.07
CA ARG A 508 5.89 32.93 -12.58
C ARG A 508 5.81 31.91 -11.43
N ALA A 509 4.83 32.04 -10.54
CA ALA A 509 4.60 31.05 -9.50
C ALA A 509 3.96 29.76 -10.04
N ALA A 510 3.23 29.79 -11.17
CA ALA A 510 2.72 28.57 -11.82
C ALA A 510 3.82 27.80 -12.56
N GLU A 511 4.76 28.50 -13.20
CA GLU A 511 5.91 27.90 -13.87
C GLU A 511 6.94 27.35 -12.86
N LYS A 512 7.19 28.05 -11.75
CA LYS A 512 8.05 27.53 -10.67
C LYS A 512 7.39 26.36 -9.93
N ARG A 513 6.07 26.36 -9.72
CA ARG A 513 5.32 25.23 -9.13
C ARG A 513 5.35 23.97 -10.00
N LYS A 514 5.48 24.09 -11.32
CA LYS A 514 5.67 22.92 -12.20
C LYS A 514 7.01 22.21 -11.99
N LYS A 515 8.02 22.90 -11.44
CA LYS A 515 9.38 22.36 -11.24
C LYS A 515 9.58 21.73 -9.86
N ASP A 516 8.88 22.21 -8.84
CA ASP A 516 8.96 21.69 -7.46
C ASP A 516 7.82 20.71 -7.08
N ASN A 517 6.73 20.63 -7.86
CA ASN A 517 5.81 19.46 -7.82
C ASN A 517 6.40 18.30 -8.62
N ASN A 518 7.62 17.91 -8.28
CA ASN A 518 8.18 16.66 -8.77
C ASN A 518 7.37 15.54 -8.11
N LEU A 519 6.26 15.15 -8.74
CA LEU A 519 5.47 13.95 -8.46
C LEU A 519 6.43 12.76 -8.52
N ARG A 520 7.14 12.49 -7.43
CA ARG A 520 7.89 11.25 -7.29
C ARG A 520 6.86 10.15 -7.13
N TYR A 521 6.84 9.25 -8.10
CA TYR A 521 6.10 7.99 -8.05
C TYR A 521 6.77 7.17 -6.97
N GLU A 522 6.34 7.37 -5.73
CA GLU A 522 6.79 6.57 -4.62
C GLU A 522 5.69 5.57 -4.31
N TYR A 523 6.00 4.34 -4.71
CA TYR A 523 5.27 3.14 -4.36
C TYR A 523 5.00 3.09 -2.85
N ASP A 524 3.77 2.73 -2.46
CA ASP A 524 3.38 2.60 -1.05
C ASP A 524 3.08 1.13 -0.67
N ASP A 525 4.06 0.50 -0.03
CA ASP A 525 3.98 -0.88 0.47
C ASP A 525 2.86 -1.10 1.49
N HIS A 526 2.40 -0.05 2.18
CA HIS A 526 1.37 -0.18 3.21
C HIS A 526 0.13 -0.89 2.68
N TYR A 527 -0.24 -0.66 1.41
CA TYR A 527 -1.41 -1.25 0.75
C TYR A 527 -1.19 -2.67 0.19
N PHE A 528 -0.06 -3.30 0.50
CA PHE A 528 0.19 -4.72 0.26
C PHE A 528 0.11 -5.49 1.58
N LEU A 529 -0.80 -6.45 1.67
CA LEU A 529 -1.06 -7.30 2.84
C LEU A 529 -1.32 -6.53 4.13
N THR A 530 -1.96 -5.35 4.04
CA THR A 530 -2.24 -4.48 5.18
C THR A 530 -3.00 -5.22 6.27
N ASP A 531 -2.59 -5.04 7.53
CA ASP A 531 -3.29 -5.65 8.65
C ASP A 531 -4.69 -5.06 8.83
N PRO A 532 -5.72 -5.88 9.13
CA PRO A 532 -7.10 -5.39 9.20
C PRO A 532 -7.33 -4.23 10.17
N LYS A 533 -6.62 -4.23 11.31
CA LYS A 533 -6.67 -3.16 12.31
C LYS A 533 -6.16 -1.83 11.79
N GLU A 534 -5.24 -1.83 10.83
CA GLU A 534 -4.77 -0.60 10.19
C GLU A 534 -5.69 -0.22 9.03
N PHE A 535 -6.08 -1.21 8.23
CA PHE A 535 -6.85 -1.01 6.99
C PHE A 535 -8.25 -0.43 7.25
N ILE A 536 -8.89 -0.83 8.36
CA ILE A 536 -10.24 -0.38 8.74
C ILE A 536 -10.33 1.13 8.98
N TYR A 537 -9.22 1.83 9.27
CA TYR A 537 -9.24 3.29 9.44
C TYR A 537 -9.55 4.04 8.14
N GLU A 538 -9.26 3.44 6.98
CA GLU A 538 -9.48 4.06 5.67
C GLU A 538 -10.57 3.35 4.85
N PHE A 539 -10.80 2.05 5.05
CA PHE A 539 -11.70 1.23 4.24
C PHE A 539 -12.70 0.42 5.08
N PHE A 540 -13.99 0.59 4.81
CA PHE A 540 -15.08 -0.12 5.49
C PHE A 540 -15.82 -1.07 4.52
N PRO A 541 -15.67 -2.40 4.65
CA PRO A 541 -16.41 -3.38 3.85
C PRO A 541 -17.92 -3.32 4.08
N LEU A 542 -18.71 -3.52 3.03
CA LEU A 542 -20.17 -3.67 3.16
C LEU A 542 -20.61 -4.95 3.87
N GLN A 543 -19.83 -6.02 3.70
CA GLN A 543 -20.06 -7.31 4.34
C GLN A 543 -19.18 -7.38 5.58
N SER A 544 -19.79 -7.57 6.76
CA SER A 544 -19.11 -7.55 8.06
C SER A 544 -17.95 -8.53 8.15
N ASP A 545 -18.10 -9.71 7.57
CA ASP A 545 -17.10 -10.79 7.67
C ASP A 545 -15.80 -10.42 6.95
N TRP A 546 -15.92 -9.58 5.91
CA TRP A 546 -14.79 -9.02 5.18
C TRP A 546 -14.11 -7.85 5.88
N GLN A 547 -14.44 -7.54 7.14
CA GLN A 547 -13.60 -6.67 7.98
C GLN A 547 -12.34 -7.40 8.45
N LEU A 548 -12.39 -8.73 8.55
CA LEU A 548 -11.28 -9.57 9.03
C LEU A 548 -10.76 -9.15 10.41
N LEU A 549 -11.61 -8.48 11.20
CA LEU A 549 -11.34 -8.10 12.58
C LEU A 549 -11.87 -9.16 13.54
N LYS A 550 -11.18 -9.35 14.67
CA LYS A 550 -11.67 -10.22 15.76
C LYS A 550 -13.00 -9.71 16.33
N THR A 551 -13.12 -8.39 16.44
CA THR A 551 -14.34 -7.68 16.84
C THR A 551 -14.70 -6.73 15.70
N THR A 552 -15.82 -6.99 15.04
CA THR A 552 -16.27 -6.14 13.93
C THR A 552 -16.88 -4.83 14.46
N ILE A 553 -16.87 -3.82 13.61
CA ILE A 553 -17.30 -2.46 13.94
C ILE A 553 -18.49 -2.07 13.06
N SER A 554 -19.35 -1.19 13.55
CA SER A 554 -20.46 -0.68 12.75
C SER A 554 -19.99 0.42 11.79
N LEU A 555 -20.81 0.75 10.79
CA LEU A 555 -20.55 1.89 9.91
C LEU A 555 -20.45 3.21 10.70
N LYS A 556 -21.26 3.36 11.74
CA LYS A 556 -21.23 4.53 12.62
C LYS A 556 -19.91 4.62 13.38
N ASP A 557 -19.40 3.50 13.90
CA ASP A 557 -18.10 3.47 14.55
C ASP A 557 -16.99 3.86 13.56
N PHE A 558 -17.04 3.35 12.32
CA PHE A 558 -16.09 3.71 11.26
C PHE A 558 -16.11 5.21 10.92
N GLU A 559 -17.28 5.84 10.88
CA GLU A 559 -17.43 7.29 10.67
C GLU A 559 -16.78 8.11 11.79
N GLU A 560 -16.88 7.62 13.03
CA GLU A 560 -16.28 8.24 14.21
C GLU A 560 -14.76 8.03 14.29
N LEU A 561 -14.21 7.02 13.60
CA LEU A 561 -12.76 6.77 13.60
C LEU A 561 -11.97 7.96 13.02
N PRO A 562 -10.81 8.29 13.61
CA PRO A 562 -9.93 9.30 13.06
C PRO A 562 -9.48 8.92 11.65
N PHE A 563 -9.32 9.92 10.79
CA PHE A 563 -8.82 9.69 9.45
C PHE A 563 -7.30 9.68 9.44
N VAL A 564 -6.72 8.48 9.46
CA VAL A 564 -5.28 8.24 9.32
C VAL A 564 -4.98 7.48 8.02
N ARG A 565 -3.73 7.55 7.57
CA ARG A 565 -3.24 6.92 6.34
C ARG A 565 -1.92 6.20 6.58
N SER A 566 -1.41 5.53 5.54
CA SER A 566 -0.15 4.78 5.54
C SER A 566 1.01 5.43 6.31
N LEU A 567 1.24 6.74 6.17
CA LEU A 567 2.31 7.46 6.89
C LEU A 567 2.20 7.36 8.41
N PHE A 568 1.00 7.38 8.97
CA PHE A 568 0.78 7.25 10.42
C PHE A 568 1.34 5.93 10.94
N PHE A 569 0.94 4.82 10.30
CA PHE A 569 1.40 3.48 10.66
C PHE A 569 2.87 3.25 10.32
N ARG A 570 3.37 3.80 9.20
CA ARG A 570 4.77 3.71 8.79
C ARG A 570 5.74 4.33 9.81
N TYR A 571 5.31 5.35 10.55
CA TYR A 571 6.09 5.93 11.65
C TYR A 571 5.92 5.19 12.99
N GLY A 572 5.23 4.04 13.00
CA GLY A 572 4.96 3.27 14.21
C GLY A 572 3.96 3.94 15.15
N LEU A 573 3.16 4.89 14.65
CA LEU A 573 2.10 5.51 15.44
C LEU A 573 0.89 4.57 15.47
N TYR A 574 0.29 4.45 16.64
CA TYR A 574 -0.93 3.68 16.87
C TYR A 574 -1.80 4.43 17.88
N PHE A 575 -3.10 4.13 17.86
CA PHE A 575 -4.01 4.62 18.88
C PHE A 575 -3.97 3.67 20.09
N PRO A 576 -3.77 4.18 21.31
CA PRO A 576 -3.80 3.38 22.53
C PRO A 576 -5.26 3.04 22.85
N ASP A 577 -5.77 1.96 22.28
CA ASP A 577 -7.08 1.43 22.62
C ASP A 577 -6.99 -0.10 22.69
N ASP A 578 -7.12 -0.64 23.91
CA ASP A 578 -7.09 -2.09 24.17
C ASP A 578 -8.28 -2.81 23.51
N ASN A 579 -9.32 -2.04 23.22
CA ASN A 579 -10.60 -2.53 22.74
C ASN A 579 -10.87 -2.18 21.30
N THR A 580 -9.90 -1.61 20.57
CA THR A 580 -10.13 -0.80 19.38
C THR A 580 -11.48 -1.12 18.74
N LYS A 581 -12.36 -0.13 18.66
CA LYS A 581 -13.41 -0.16 17.64
C LYS A 581 -12.79 -0.08 16.21
N ALA A 582 -11.63 -0.73 15.99
CA ALA A 582 -10.74 -0.84 14.83
C ALA A 582 -9.53 -1.77 15.11
#